data_AF-A0A556W180-F1
#
_entry.id   AF-A0A556W180-F1
#
_cell.length_a   1.000
_cell.length_b   1.000
_cell.length_c   1.000
_cell.angle_alpha   90.00
_cell.angle_beta   90.00
_cell.angle_gamma   90.00
#
_symmetry.space_group_name_H-M   'P 1'
#
loop_
_entity.id
_entity.type
_entity.pdbx_description
1 polymer ?
#
loop_
_entity_poly.entity_id
_entity_poly.type
_entity_poly.pdbx_seq_one_letter_code
_entity_poly.pdbx_strand_id
1 'polypeptide(L)'
;AAERSQTEVDGFDGDVSNWAQVLQNTPSYGLLDPAIVVETPGREMRVMTQDNQIRTIGWENMAWAQPYLSPRSRGEAPTAAGQIAARGDLVRVVEDEDNNLRLSQRPQVEGSLVVQDPNDGAIVALQGGFDFNASKFNRAVQAQRQSGSIFKPFIYVTALHSGEMTAATIINDSPLVQADGSSALWRPMNSSRDFLGPTRLRPALARSRNLVTIRILRAMGLDYTINYLQGFGFAPERLPNGLSLALGSASLTPLEMTNAYAILANGGFKVHPWYIHHVTQGEEDGEVVYRASPRVVCKNCPPEQEKVEIDGREFPVAPRVVEPEAAYIIRDMLRDVIERGTGRAALSLERTDIVGKTGTTNDQRDAWFAGFNSDLVATVWVGKDNNESIAEYGANAALPIWISFMRDALEGQPEAWPEQPESVVSVRIDPDSGRRLYDDQSGGISELFDVDHLPDYQPSSISQEVEEMSGSQGTGSPESIF
;
A
#
# COMPACT_ATOMS: atom_id res chain seq x y z
N ALA A 1 24.44 31.00 47.64
CA ALA A 1 24.85 31.86 46.52
C ALA A 1 25.53 30.98 45.50
N ALA A 2 24.76 30.49 44.51
CA ALA A 2 25.34 29.96 43.29
C ALA A 2 25.05 31.05 42.25
N GLU A 3 26.08 31.79 41.84
CA GLU A 3 26.01 32.59 40.62
C GLU A 3 25.68 31.60 39.50
N ARG A 4 24.45 31.68 38.97
CA ARG A 4 24.14 30.98 37.72
C ARG A 4 25.07 31.58 36.68
N SER A 5 25.92 30.76 36.06
CA SER A 5 26.77 31.19 34.96
C SER A 5 25.87 31.80 33.90
N GLN A 6 25.98 33.11 33.68
CA GLN A 6 25.27 33.80 32.61
C GLN A 6 25.84 33.30 31.28
N THR A 7 24.95 32.80 30.43
CA THR A 7 25.26 32.46 29.05
C THR A 7 24.83 33.64 28.22
N GLU A 8 25.80 34.34 27.65
CA GLU A 8 25.59 35.41 26.67
C GLU A 8 25.83 34.83 25.27
N VAL A 9 25.06 35.31 24.29
CA VAL A 9 25.16 34.88 22.90
C VAL A 9 25.29 36.12 22.01
N ASP A 10 26.23 36.07 21.08
CA ASP A 10 26.46 37.15 20.13
C ASP A 10 25.18 37.49 19.34
N GLY A 11 24.81 38.77 19.33
CA GLY A 11 23.62 39.28 18.64
C GLY A 11 22.35 39.37 19.49
N PHE A 12 22.42 39.12 20.80
CA PHE A 12 21.31 39.30 21.74
C PHE A 12 21.75 39.82 23.12
N ASP A 13 21.16 40.94 23.54
CA ASP A 13 21.35 41.51 24.87
C ASP A 13 20.38 40.87 25.87
N GLY A 14 20.85 39.85 26.61
CA GLY A 14 20.12 39.25 27.73
C GLY A 14 20.62 37.87 28.13
N ASP A 15 20.35 37.46 29.37
CA ASP A 15 20.69 36.13 29.87
C ASP A 15 19.83 35.03 29.21
N VAL A 16 20.46 34.19 28.40
CA VAL A 16 19.82 33.05 27.70
C VAL A 16 20.15 31.70 28.32
N SER A 17 20.73 31.65 29.53
CA SER A 17 21.16 30.39 30.17
C SER A 17 20.03 29.36 30.27
N ASN A 18 18.80 29.82 30.58
CA ASN A 18 17.65 28.92 30.63
C ASN A 18 17.29 28.37 29.25
N TRP A 19 17.42 29.17 28.18
CA TRP A 19 17.13 28.74 26.81
C TRP A 19 18.18 27.73 26.32
N ALA A 20 19.47 27.99 26.56
CA ALA A 20 20.55 27.05 26.27
C ALA A 20 20.32 25.70 26.97
N GLN A 21 19.95 25.72 28.25
CA GLN A 21 19.64 24.50 29.00
C GLN A 21 18.40 23.76 28.45
N VAL A 22 17.35 24.48 28.04
CA VAL A 22 16.15 23.86 27.43
C VAL A 22 16.50 23.22 26.09
N LEU A 23 17.28 23.89 25.24
CA LEU A 23 17.69 23.40 23.93
C LEU A 23 18.58 22.15 24.05
N GLN A 24 19.55 22.15 24.97
CA GLN A 24 20.41 20.98 25.23
C GLN A 24 19.63 19.76 25.72
N ASN A 25 18.57 19.96 26.51
CA ASN A 25 17.75 18.87 27.04
C ASN A 25 16.60 18.46 26.10
N THR A 26 16.37 19.21 25.03
CA THR A 26 15.31 18.89 24.07
C THR A 26 15.88 18.02 22.96
N PRO A 27 15.35 16.80 22.75
CA PRO A 27 15.84 15.93 21.68
C PRO A 27 15.42 16.44 20.31
N SER A 28 16.26 16.20 19.31
CA SER A 28 15.91 16.25 17.88
C SER A 28 15.11 15.02 17.48
N TYR A 29 14.26 15.15 16.46
CA TYR A 29 13.45 14.06 15.92
C TYR A 29 13.59 13.99 14.40
N GLY A 30 14.23 12.95 13.87
CA GLY A 30 14.62 12.90 12.46
C GLY A 30 15.45 14.14 12.09
N LEU A 31 15.00 14.88 11.07
CA LEU A 31 15.61 16.14 10.62
C LEU A 31 15.15 17.38 11.41
N LEU A 32 14.37 17.21 12.48
CA LEU A 32 13.73 18.31 13.21
C LEU A 32 14.53 18.70 14.46
N ASP A 33 15.33 19.75 14.33
CA ASP A 33 16.07 20.30 15.45
C ASP A 33 15.24 21.31 16.25
N PRO A 34 15.40 21.36 17.57
CA PRO A 34 14.74 22.36 18.39
C PRO A 34 15.43 23.72 18.27
N ALA A 35 14.64 24.78 18.21
CA ALA A 35 15.12 26.16 18.30
C ALA A 35 14.17 27.00 19.15
N ILE A 36 14.66 28.06 19.80
CA ILE A 36 13.83 28.98 20.59
C ILE A 36 13.71 30.32 19.87
N VAL A 37 12.49 30.82 19.72
CA VAL A 37 12.24 32.13 19.10
C VAL A 37 12.78 33.25 19.98
N VAL A 38 13.71 34.04 19.44
CA VAL A 38 14.30 35.21 20.10
C VAL A 38 13.46 36.44 19.82
N GLU A 39 13.07 36.64 18.55
CA GLU A 39 12.21 37.74 18.11
C GLU A 39 11.59 37.49 16.73
N THR A 40 10.57 38.27 16.40
CA THR A 40 9.81 38.16 15.14
C THR A 40 9.61 39.54 14.48
N PRO A 41 10.66 40.19 13.95
CA PRO A 41 10.53 41.49 13.31
C PRO A 41 9.83 41.38 11.94
N GLY A 42 8.54 41.75 11.89
CA GLY A 42 7.78 41.81 10.64
C GLY A 42 7.66 40.44 9.96
N ARG A 43 8.43 40.21 8.90
CA ARG A 43 8.42 38.98 8.09
C ARG A 43 9.67 38.11 8.28
N GLU A 44 10.42 38.34 9.36
CA GLU A 44 11.58 37.54 9.75
C GLU A 44 11.38 36.97 11.16
N MET A 45 12.00 35.83 11.43
CA MET A 45 12.02 35.21 12.76
C MET A 45 13.47 34.88 13.11
N ARG A 46 13.98 35.45 14.20
CA ARG A 46 15.30 35.06 14.74
C ARG A 46 15.11 33.97 15.78
N VAL A 47 15.87 32.89 15.66
CA VAL A 47 15.81 31.75 16.56
C VAL A 47 17.20 31.44 17.12
N MET A 48 17.25 30.94 18.35
CA MET A 48 18.44 30.38 18.97
C MET A 48 18.47 28.87 18.76
N THR A 49 19.54 28.35 18.18
CA THR A 49 19.77 26.92 17.90
C THR A 49 20.58 26.24 19.01
N GLN A 50 20.66 24.91 18.99
CA GLN A 50 21.32 24.12 20.05
C GLN A 50 22.82 24.38 20.21
N ASP A 51 23.48 24.88 19.16
CA ASP A 51 24.86 25.35 19.15
C ASP A 51 25.03 26.76 19.74
N ASN A 52 23.96 27.31 20.34
CA ASN A 52 23.88 28.65 20.90
C ASN A 52 24.12 29.77 19.87
N GLN A 53 23.80 29.56 18.60
CA GLN A 53 23.82 30.61 17.59
C GLN A 53 22.44 31.23 17.40
N ILE A 54 22.41 32.52 17.04
CA ILE A 54 21.19 33.18 16.60
C ILE A 54 21.17 33.20 15.08
N ARG A 55 20.14 32.58 14.51
CA ARG A 55 19.96 32.45 13.06
C ARG A 55 18.61 33.00 12.66
N THR A 56 18.54 33.54 11.45
CA THR A 56 17.32 34.14 10.89
C THR A 56 16.62 33.17 9.95
N ILE A 57 15.32 33.01 10.12
CA ILE A 57 14.42 32.33 9.21
C ILE A 57 13.71 33.40 8.37
N GLY A 58 13.92 33.35 7.05
CA GLY A 58 13.26 34.21 6.08
C GLY A 58 11.77 33.87 5.90
N TRP A 59 10.99 34.79 5.32
CA TRP A 59 9.54 34.63 5.21
C TRP A 59 9.13 33.40 4.40
N GLU A 60 9.77 33.18 3.26
CA GLU A 60 9.55 32.03 2.37
C GLU A 60 9.68 30.69 3.11
N ASN A 61 10.50 30.67 4.16
CA ASN A 61 10.80 29.49 4.97
C ASN A 61 9.84 29.28 6.16
N MET A 62 8.85 30.16 6.35
CA MET A 62 7.81 30.02 7.39
C MET A 62 6.39 30.38 6.92
N ALA A 63 6.21 30.93 5.72
CA ALA A 63 4.91 31.36 5.19
C ALA A 63 3.87 30.23 5.09
N TRP A 64 4.31 28.97 5.08
CA TRP A 64 3.47 27.78 5.02
C TRP A 64 2.61 27.58 6.29
N ALA A 65 2.98 28.21 7.41
CA ALA A 65 2.45 27.94 8.74
C ALA A 65 1.04 28.53 8.99
N GLN A 66 0.08 28.21 8.12
CA GLN A 66 -1.34 28.47 8.35
C GLN A 66 -1.84 27.72 9.59
N PRO A 67 -2.64 28.37 10.47
CA PRO A 67 -3.21 27.70 11.62
C PRO A 67 -4.02 26.46 11.21
N TYR A 68 -3.72 25.32 11.82
CA TYR A 68 -4.51 24.12 11.66
C TYR A 68 -5.86 24.26 12.37
N LEU A 69 -6.97 24.03 11.66
CA LEU A 69 -8.32 24.04 12.23
C LEU A 69 -8.91 22.62 12.29
N SER A 70 -8.79 21.88 11.20
CA SER A 70 -9.26 20.50 11.09
C SER A 70 -8.46 19.74 10.02
N PRO A 71 -8.63 18.41 9.88
CA PRO A 71 -7.99 17.67 8.79
C PRO A 71 -8.33 18.23 7.39
N ARG A 72 -9.49 18.88 7.25
CA ARG A 72 -10.01 19.40 5.96
C ARG A 72 -9.93 20.92 5.82
N SER A 73 -9.42 21.65 6.80
CA SER A 73 -9.40 23.11 6.77
C SER A 73 -8.18 23.72 7.44
N ARG A 74 -7.79 24.89 6.95
CA ARG A 74 -6.73 25.75 7.46
C ARG A 74 -7.30 27.15 7.70
N GLY A 75 -6.68 27.89 8.62
CA GLY A 75 -6.97 29.30 8.87
C GLY A 75 -6.40 30.22 7.79
N GLU A 76 -6.49 31.52 8.01
CA GLU A 76 -5.93 32.52 7.10
C GLU A 76 -4.40 32.40 7.00
N ALA A 77 -3.86 32.75 5.83
CA ALA A 77 -2.41 32.82 5.65
C ALA A 77 -1.81 33.88 6.58
N PRO A 78 -0.76 33.54 7.35
CA PRO A 78 -0.09 34.54 8.18
C PRO A 78 0.52 35.61 7.27
N THR A 79 0.61 36.84 7.77
CA THR A 79 1.20 37.99 7.06
C THR A 79 2.45 38.54 7.76
N ALA A 80 2.70 38.08 8.99
CA ALA A 80 3.86 38.44 9.80
C ALA A 80 4.32 37.25 10.67
N ALA A 81 5.61 37.18 10.97
CA ALA A 81 6.22 36.11 11.77
C ALA A 81 5.62 36.01 13.18
N GLY A 82 5.26 37.15 13.78
CA GLY A 82 4.62 37.19 15.11
C GLY A 82 3.21 36.59 15.17
N GLN A 83 2.58 36.28 14.03
CA GLN A 83 1.32 35.51 13.97
C GLN A 83 1.57 34.00 13.99
N ILE A 84 2.80 33.55 13.73
CA ILE A 84 3.19 32.14 13.66
C ILE A 84 3.73 31.67 15.01
N ALA A 85 4.66 32.42 15.59
CA ALA A 85 5.25 32.12 16.89
C ALA A 85 5.64 33.42 17.62
N ALA A 86 5.72 33.37 18.94
CA ALA A 86 6.12 34.47 19.79
C ALA A 86 7.49 34.21 20.44
N ARG A 87 8.12 35.27 20.97
CA ARG A 87 9.38 35.17 21.71
C ARG A 87 9.25 34.15 22.86
N GLY A 88 10.23 33.25 22.95
CA GLY A 88 10.29 32.18 23.94
C GLY A 88 9.63 30.88 23.49
N ASP A 89 8.92 30.86 22.36
CA ASP A 89 8.36 29.61 21.83
C ASP A 89 9.47 28.66 21.40
N LEU A 90 9.31 27.39 21.76
CA LEU A 90 10.12 26.28 21.26
C LEU A 90 9.54 25.80 19.94
N VAL A 91 10.27 26.02 18.85
CA VAL A 91 9.90 25.62 17.49
C VAL A 91 10.79 24.49 17.00
N ARG A 92 10.43 23.91 15.85
CA ARG A 92 11.27 22.96 15.13
C ARG A 92 11.77 23.60 13.85
N VAL A 93 13.03 23.35 13.53
CA VAL A 93 13.66 23.81 12.29
C VAL A 93 14.25 22.62 11.54
N VAL A 94 14.37 22.77 10.24
CA VAL A 94 15.15 21.89 9.36
C VAL A 94 16.18 22.76 8.67
N GLU A 95 17.41 22.31 8.63
CA GLU A 95 18.48 22.92 7.85
C GLU A 95 18.55 22.26 6.47
N ASP A 96 18.62 23.08 5.41
CA ASP A 96 18.85 22.59 4.05
C ASP A 96 20.36 22.47 3.74
N GLU A 97 20.69 21.96 2.55
CA GLU A 97 22.08 21.75 2.12
C GLU A 97 22.90 23.04 2.02
N ASP A 98 22.24 24.20 1.90
CA ASP A 98 22.86 25.53 1.81
C ASP A 98 22.96 26.22 3.18
N ASN A 99 22.71 25.49 4.27
CA ASN A 99 22.66 26.00 5.64
C ASN A 99 21.59 27.09 5.85
N ASN A 100 20.46 27.03 5.14
CA ASN A 100 19.30 27.87 5.45
C ASN A 100 18.37 27.14 6.42
N LEU A 101 17.87 27.87 7.42
CA LEU A 101 16.89 27.33 8.35
C LEU A 101 15.47 27.51 7.79
N ARG A 102 14.71 26.42 7.85
CA ARG A 102 13.29 26.39 7.55
C ARG A 102 12.47 26.04 8.77
N LEU A 103 11.40 26.81 9.03
CA LEU A 103 10.45 26.47 10.07
C LEU A 103 9.77 25.15 9.71
N SER A 104 9.68 24.25 10.68
CA SER A 104 9.07 22.93 10.52
C SER A 104 8.25 22.56 11.75
N GLN A 105 7.56 21.43 11.68
CA GLN A 105 6.72 20.93 12.76
C GLN A 105 6.80 19.41 12.82
N ARG A 106 6.88 18.86 14.03
CA ARG A 106 6.73 17.41 14.22
C ARG A 106 5.34 16.98 13.75
N PRO A 107 5.24 16.05 12.79
CA PRO A 107 3.95 15.54 12.35
C PRO A 107 3.17 14.93 13.52
N GLN A 108 1.87 15.23 13.61
CA GLN A 108 0.95 14.50 14.50
C GLN A 108 0.49 13.18 13.90
N VAL A 109 0.56 13.06 12.57
CA VAL A 109 0.37 11.81 11.86
C VAL A 109 1.64 10.97 12.00
N GLU A 110 1.47 9.66 12.02
CA GLU A 110 2.55 8.68 12.06
C GLU A 110 2.54 7.87 10.78
N GLY A 111 3.62 7.13 10.56
CA GLY A 111 3.73 6.23 9.43
C GLY A 111 4.56 5.00 9.76
N SER A 112 4.52 4.02 8.88
CA SER A 112 5.40 2.86 8.93
C SER A 112 5.70 2.37 7.53
N LEU A 113 6.90 1.83 7.35
CA LEU A 113 7.35 1.19 6.12
C LEU A 113 7.93 -0.18 6.49
N VAL A 114 7.49 -1.21 5.78
CA VAL A 114 8.02 -2.57 5.92
C VAL A 114 8.42 -3.05 4.54
N VAL A 115 9.62 -3.60 4.45
CA VAL A 115 10.21 -4.10 3.21
C VAL A 115 10.71 -5.51 3.46
N GLN A 116 10.36 -6.42 2.56
CA GLN A 116 10.65 -7.83 2.70
C GLN A 116 11.16 -8.39 1.37
N ASP A 117 12.13 -9.31 1.45
CA ASP A 117 12.50 -10.19 0.34
C ASP A 117 11.38 -11.24 0.18
N PRO A 118 10.72 -11.31 -0.99
CA PRO A 118 9.63 -12.24 -1.18
C PRO A 118 10.09 -13.71 -1.30
N ASN A 119 11.37 -13.99 -1.55
CA ASN A 119 11.90 -15.34 -1.76
C ASN A 119 12.09 -16.14 -0.47
N ASP A 120 12.36 -15.48 0.66
CA ASP A 120 12.58 -16.16 1.94
C ASP A 120 11.92 -15.49 3.15
N GLY A 121 11.36 -14.28 2.95
CA GLY A 121 10.73 -13.49 4.00
C GLY A 121 11.69 -12.65 4.85
N ALA A 122 12.93 -12.44 4.43
CA ALA A 122 13.86 -11.57 5.14
C ALA A 122 13.32 -10.13 5.19
N ILE A 123 13.28 -9.53 6.38
CA ILE A 123 12.93 -8.12 6.54
C ILE A 123 14.17 -7.30 6.18
N VAL A 124 14.10 -6.62 5.03
CA VAL A 124 15.20 -5.81 4.48
C VAL A 124 15.24 -4.43 5.13
N ALA A 125 14.07 -3.84 5.37
CA ALA A 125 13.95 -2.55 6.06
C ALA A 125 12.64 -2.49 6.86
N LEU A 126 12.69 -1.84 8.02
CA LEU A 126 11.54 -1.68 8.89
C LEU A 126 11.60 -0.35 9.63
N GLN A 127 10.64 0.52 9.34
CA GLN A 127 10.43 1.79 10.03
C GLN A 127 9.07 1.76 10.74
N GLY A 128 9.08 1.93 12.07
CA GLY A 128 7.87 1.80 12.92
C GLY A 128 7.15 3.11 13.29
N GLY A 129 7.67 4.26 12.86
CA GLY A 129 7.15 5.58 13.23
C GLY A 129 7.97 6.70 12.59
N PHE A 130 7.59 7.95 12.85
CA PHE A 130 8.36 9.12 12.39
C PHE A 130 9.79 9.13 12.94
N ASP A 131 9.95 8.89 14.24
CA ASP A 131 11.25 8.86 14.92
C ASP A 131 11.16 7.98 16.19
N PHE A 132 12.17 7.17 16.44
CA PHE A 132 12.18 6.22 17.57
C PHE A 132 12.29 6.89 18.95
N ASN A 133 12.99 8.03 19.03
CA ASN A 133 13.08 8.82 20.25
C ASN A 133 11.77 9.54 20.55
N ALA A 134 10.97 9.85 19.51
CA ALA A 134 9.63 10.38 19.69
C ALA A 134 8.63 9.32 20.17
N SER A 135 8.72 8.09 19.65
CA SER A 135 7.89 6.97 20.08
C SER A 135 8.58 5.63 19.81
N LYS A 136 8.72 4.82 20.85
CA LYS A 136 9.25 3.45 20.74
C LYS A 136 8.21 2.43 20.28
N PHE A 137 6.96 2.84 20.10
CA PHE A 137 5.89 1.96 19.62
C PHE A 137 6.11 1.66 18.13
N ASN A 138 6.32 0.38 17.82
CA ASN A 138 6.64 -0.08 16.48
C ASN A 138 5.35 -0.40 15.71
N ARG A 139 4.86 0.59 14.96
CA ARG A 139 3.59 0.47 14.23
C ARG A 139 3.65 -0.56 13.11
N ALA A 140 4.83 -0.85 12.57
CA ALA A 140 5.00 -1.89 11.55
C ALA A 140 4.58 -3.28 12.04
N VAL A 141 4.75 -3.59 13.33
CA VAL A 141 4.50 -4.94 13.89
C VAL A 141 3.45 -4.96 14.99
N GLN A 142 3.12 -3.82 15.59
CA GLN A 142 2.21 -3.74 16.74
C GLN A 142 0.88 -3.04 16.41
N ALA A 143 0.86 -2.11 15.45
CA ALA A 143 -0.34 -1.34 15.16
C ALA A 143 -1.29 -2.15 14.26
N GLN A 144 -2.36 -2.64 14.84
CA GLN A 144 -3.45 -3.26 14.09
C GLN A 144 -4.38 -2.17 13.55
N ARG A 145 -4.45 -2.05 12.24
CA ARG A 145 -5.19 -1.00 11.54
C ARG A 145 -6.03 -1.62 10.44
N GLN A 146 -7.16 -1.00 10.10
CA GLN A 146 -7.97 -1.48 8.99
C GLN A 146 -7.15 -1.39 7.70
N SER A 147 -7.07 -2.51 6.97
CA SER A 147 -6.30 -2.61 5.72
C SER A 147 -6.98 -1.88 4.55
N GLY A 148 -8.30 -1.74 4.58
CA GLY A 148 -9.03 -1.07 3.50
C GLY A 148 -8.79 -1.72 2.14
N SER A 149 -8.64 -0.91 1.09
CA SER A 149 -8.55 -1.44 -0.29
C SER A 149 -7.28 -2.23 -0.63
N ILE A 150 -6.23 -2.24 0.20
CA ILE A 150 -5.08 -3.16 -0.01
C ILE A 150 -5.43 -4.61 0.34
N PHE A 151 -6.62 -4.87 0.92
CA PHE A 151 -7.10 -6.23 1.13
C PHE A 151 -7.74 -6.87 -0.10
N LYS A 152 -8.17 -6.05 -1.08
CA LYS A 152 -8.93 -6.53 -2.24
C LYS A 152 -8.20 -7.57 -3.08
N PRO A 153 -6.88 -7.46 -3.35
CA PRO A 153 -6.20 -8.46 -4.18
C PRO A 153 -6.38 -9.89 -3.66
N PHE A 154 -6.48 -10.07 -2.34
CA PHE A 154 -6.72 -11.37 -1.73
C PHE A 154 -8.13 -11.91 -1.98
N ILE A 155 -9.15 -11.05 -2.03
CA ILE A 155 -10.51 -11.44 -2.43
C ILE A 155 -10.54 -11.83 -3.91
N TYR A 156 -9.84 -11.09 -4.77
CA TYR A 156 -9.82 -11.36 -6.21
C TYR A 156 -9.03 -12.63 -6.53
N VAL A 157 -7.85 -12.84 -5.93
CA VAL A 157 -7.07 -14.06 -6.15
C VAL A 157 -7.78 -15.30 -5.59
N THR A 158 -8.60 -15.17 -4.54
CA THR A 158 -9.49 -16.26 -4.09
C THR A 158 -10.45 -16.70 -5.19
N ALA A 159 -11.03 -15.73 -5.93
CA ALA A 159 -11.98 -16.00 -7.00
C ALA A 159 -11.32 -16.49 -8.30
N LEU A 160 -10.08 -16.05 -8.56
CA LEU A 160 -9.27 -16.60 -9.65
C LEU A 160 -8.83 -18.04 -9.34
N HIS A 161 -8.43 -18.30 -8.10
CA HIS A 161 -7.98 -19.62 -7.66
C HIS A 161 -9.11 -20.67 -7.68
N SER A 162 -10.35 -20.28 -7.39
CA SER A 162 -11.48 -21.22 -7.45
C SER A 162 -11.83 -21.66 -8.88
N GLY A 163 -11.33 -20.96 -9.91
CA GLY A 163 -11.71 -21.19 -11.30
C GLY A 163 -13.12 -20.68 -11.67
N GLU A 164 -13.91 -20.23 -10.69
CA GLU A 164 -15.29 -19.74 -10.93
C GLU A 164 -15.32 -18.36 -11.60
N MET A 165 -14.26 -17.57 -11.46
CA MET A 165 -14.15 -16.24 -12.05
C MET A 165 -12.80 -16.04 -12.72
N THR A 166 -12.81 -15.25 -13.79
CA THR A 166 -11.63 -14.85 -14.54
C THR A 166 -11.46 -13.33 -14.49
N ALA A 167 -10.31 -12.81 -14.93
CA ALA A 167 -10.10 -11.36 -15.07
C ALA A 167 -11.19 -10.68 -15.94
N ALA A 168 -11.83 -11.45 -16.84
CA ALA A 168 -12.90 -11.03 -17.73
C ALA A 168 -14.32 -11.17 -17.16
N THR A 169 -14.52 -11.86 -16.02
CA THR A 169 -15.86 -12.07 -15.46
C THR A 169 -16.55 -10.71 -15.21
N ILE A 170 -17.80 -10.59 -15.66
CA ILE A 170 -18.59 -9.36 -15.53
C ILE A 170 -19.36 -9.37 -14.22
N ILE A 171 -19.13 -8.37 -13.39
CA ILE A 171 -19.87 -8.13 -12.15
C ILE A 171 -20.50 -6.74 -12.20
N ASN A 172 -21.78 -6.66 -11.82
CA ASN A 172 -22.50 -5.39 -11.86
C ASN A 172 -22.07 -4.47 -10.70
N ASP A 173 -21.47 -3.33 -11.02
CA ASP A 173 -21.17 -2.24 -10.12
C ASP A 173 -22.37 -1.30 -9.97
N SER A 174 -23.39 -1.78 -9.26
CA SER A 174 -24.64 -1.08 -9.01
C SER A 174 -24.97 -1.03 -7.50
N PRO A 175 -25.85 -0.10 -7.05
CA PRO A 175 -26.24 0.00 -5.65
C PRO A 175 -26.58 -1.34 -5.03
N LEU A 176 -26.12 -1.54 -3.79
CA LEU A 176 -26.40 -2.73 -2.99
C LEU A 176 -27.05 -2.28 -1.69
N VAL A 177 -28.14 -2.93 -1.31
CA VAL A 177 -28.77 -2.78 0.00
C VAL A 177 -28.88 -4.16 0.60
N GLN A 178 -28.37 -4.32 1.82
CA GLN A 178 -28.33 -5.62 2.48
C GLN A 178 -28.68 -5.51 3.95
N ALA A 179 -29.43 -6.49 4.45
CA ALA A 179 -29.55 -6.72 5.88
C ALA A 179 -28.24 -7.34 6.37
N ASP A 180 -27.58 -6.71 7.33
CA ASP A 180 -26.31 -7.15 7.92
C ASP A 180 -26.50 -7.81 9.29
N GLY A 181 -27.73 -8.19 9.62
CA GLY A 181 -28.11 -8.72 10.93
C GLY A 181 -28.33 -7.64 11.99
N SER A 182 -28.07 -6.36 11.69
CA SER A 182 -28.48 -5.23 12.53
C SER A 182 -29.90 -4.76 12.22
N SER A 183 -30.44 -3.84 13.03
CA SER A 183 -31.72 -3.18 12.76
C SER A 183 -31.66 -2.17 11.60
N ALA A 184 -30.46 -1.88 11.08
CA ALA A 184 -30.25 -0.96 9.96
C ALA A 184 -29.88 -1.71 8.68
N LEU A 185 -30.29 -1.17 7.53
CA LEU A 185 -29.85 -1.68 6.23
C LEU A 185 -28.45 -1.14 5.91
N TRP A 186 -27.52 -2.05 5.64
CA TRP A 186 -26.19 -1.70 5.17
C TRP A 186 -26.24 -1.28 3.69
N ARG A 187 -25.68 -0.10 3.40
CA ARG A 187 -25.64 0.52 2.07
C ARG A 187 -24.21 0.94 1.73
N PRO A 188 -23.34 0.00 1.33
CA PRO A 188 -21.97 0.32 0.95
C PRO A 188 -21.94 1.23 -0.27
N MET A 189 -20.87 2.03 -0.40
CA MET A 189 -20.67 2.95 -1.52
C MET A 189 -19.25 2.87 -2.05
N ASN A 190 -19.08 3.19 -3.33
CA ASN A 190 -17.77 3.45 -3.93
C ASN A 190 -17.23 4.81 -3.46
N SER A 191 -15.91 4.95 -3.32
CA SER A 191 -15.27 6.21 -2.90
C SER A 191 -15.54 7.36 -3.88
N SER A 192 -15.61 7.05 -5.18
CA SER A 192 -15.96 7.98 -6.27
C SER A 192 -17.44 8.35 -6.34
N ARG A 193 -18.31 7.69 -5.57
CA ARG A 193 -19.78 7.92 -5.52
C ARG A 193 -20.52 7.76 -6.85
N ASP A 194 -19.92 7.07 -7.81
CA ASP A 194 -20.49 6.72 -9.11
C ASP A 194 -20.72 5.19 -9.25
N PHE A 195 -21.26 4.79 -10.40
CA PHE A 195 -21.51 3.40 -10.78
C PHE A 195 -21.04 3.16 -12.21
N LEU A 196 -20.31 2.07 -12.43
CA LEU A 196 -19.86 1.68 -13.76
C LEU A 196 -20.82 0.70 -14.45
N GLY A 197 -21.80 0.15 -13.73
CA GLY A 197 -22.66 -0.91 -14.26
C GLY A 197 -21.88 -2.21 -14.46
N PRO A 198 -22.24 -3.05 -15.46
CA PRO A 198 -21.49 -4.27 -15.78
C PRO A 198 -20.00 -3.98 -15.99
N THR A 199 -19.14 -4.54 -15.15
CA THR A 199 -17.70 -4.26 -15.15
C THR A 199 -16.90 -5.55 -14.98
N ARG A 200 -15.86 -5.74 -15.80
CA ARG A 200 -14.92 -6.86 -15.66
C ARG A 200 -14.14 -6.79 -14.34
N LEU A 201 -13.67 -7.94 -13.84
CA LEU A 201 -12.86 -8.01 -12.62
C LEU A 201 -11.61 -7.12 -12.69
N ARG A 202 -10.86 -7.14 -13.80
CA ARG A 202 -9.63 -6.33 -13.99
C ARG A 202 -9.86 -4.81 -13.76
N PRO A 203 -10.73 -4.12 -14.53
CA PRO A 203 -10.97 -2.70 -14.30
C PRO A 203 -11.62 -2.41 -12.93
N ALA A 204 -12.38 -3.35 -12.37
CA ALA A 204 -12.95 -3.21 -11.04
C ALA A 204 -11.87 -3.17 -9.94
N LEU A 205 -10.83 -4.01 -10.03
CA LEU A 205 -9.68 -3.98 -9.11
C LEU A 205 -8.87 -2.70 -9.28
N ALA A 206 -8.56 -2.32 -10.53
CA ALA A 206 -7.78 -1.12 -10.87
C ALA A 206 -8.41 0.17 -10.30
N ARG A 207 -9.74 0.28 -10.42
CA ARG A 207 -10.54 1.40 -9.90
C ARG A 207 -11.04 1.20 -8.47
N SER A 208 -10.63 0.10 -7.82
CA SER A 208 -10.99 -0.22 -6.44
C SER A 208 -12.50 -0.19 -6.17
N ARG A 209 -13.32 -0.83 -7.02
CA ARG A 209 -14.78 -0.84 -6.88
C ARG A 209 -15.22 -1.67 -5.67
N ASN A 210 -15.84 -1.04 -4.69
CA ASN A 210 -16.31 -1.68 -3.46
C ASN A 210 -17.45 -2.65 -3.75
N LEU A 211 -18.41 -2.23 -4.57
CA LEU A 211 -19.64 -2.98 -4.84
C LEU A 211 -19.39 -4.24 -5.68
N VAL A 212 -18.38 -4.23 -6.55
CA VAL A 212 -17.91 -5.42 -7.26
C VAL A 212 -17.23 -6.39 -6.28
N THR A 213 -16.33 -5.89 -5.44
CA THR A 213 -15.59 -6.74 -4.48
C THR A 213 -16.52 -7.44 -3.48
N ILE A 214 -17.56 -6.75 -3.00
CA ILE A 214 -18.59 -7.35 -2.14
C ILE A 214 -19.33 -8.48 -2.87
N ARG A 215 -19.65 -8.30 -4.15
CA ARG A 215 -20.33 -9.33 -4.95
C ARG A 215 -19.44 -10.53 -5.23
N ILE A 216 -18.13 -10.32 -5.43
CA ILE A 216 -17.14 -11.40 -5.52
C ILE A 216 -17.14 -12.21 -4.22
N LEU A 217 -16.97 -11.55 -3.08
CA LEU A 217 -16.99 -12.23 -1.77
C LEU A 217 -18.31 -12.97 -1.53
N ARG A 218 -19.44 -12.38 -1.90
CA ARG A 218 -20.75 -13.03 -1.76
C ARG A 218 -20.88 -14.28 -2.64
N ALA A 219 -20.34 -14.25 -3.86
CA ALA A 219 -20.36 -15.40 -4.76
C ALA A 219 -19.46 -16.53 -4.25
N MET A 220 -18.25 -16.20 -3.79
CA MET A 220 -17.31 -17.19 -3.25
C MET A 220 -17.73 -17.76 -1.89
N GLY A 221 -18.52 -17.00 -1.13
CA GLY A 221 -18.91 -17.36 0.22
C GLY A 221 -17.82 -17.00 1.25
N LEU A 222 -18.27 -16.66 2.46
CA LEU A 222 -17.38 -16.21 3.53
C LEU A 222 -16.45 -17.32 4.02
N ASP A 223 -16.98 -18.52 4.26
CA ASP A 223 -16.20 -19.63 4.84
C ASP A 223 -15.08 -20.09 3.90
N TYR A 224 -15.39 -20.27 2.61
CA TYR A 224 -14.39 -20.59 1.59
C TYR A 224 -13.30 -19.51 1.54
N THR A 225 -13.70 -18.23 1.51
CA THR A 225 -12.76 -17.12 1.44
C THR A 225 -11.88 -17.05 2.70
N ILE A 226 -12.45 -17.14 3.91
CA ILE A 226 -11.68 -17.10 5.16
C ILE A 226 -10.70 -18.28 5.23
N ASN A 227 -11.13 -19.48 4.84
CA ASN A 227 -10.25 -20.66 4.81
C ASN A 227 -9.07 -20.47 3.85
N TYR A 228 -9.32 -19.98 2.64
CA TYR A 228 -8.26 -19.70 1.68
C TYR A 228 -7.29 -18.61 2.16
N LEU A 229 -7.80 -17.56 2.81
CA LEU A 229 -7.00 -16.44 3.34
C LEU A 229 -6.00 -16.87 4.44
N GLN A 230 -6.19 -18.01 5.10
CA GLN A 230 -5.19 -18.57 6.03
C GLN A 230 -3.86 -18.91 5.36
N GLY A 231 -3.90 -19.23 4.06
CA GLY A 231 -2.71 -19.44 3.23
C GLY A 231 -1.77 -18.22 3.28
N PHE A 232 -2.35 -17.02 3.30
CA PHE A 232 -1.62 -15.75 3.36
C PHE A 232 -1.10 -15.38 4.76
N GLY A 233 -1.38 -16.20 5.78
CA GLY A 233 -0.99 -15.95 7.17
C GLY A 233 -1.97 -15.08 7.96
N PHE A 234 -3.16 -14.80 7.41
CA PHE A 234 -4.22 -14.14 8.17
C PHE A 234 -4.86 -15.09 9.16
N ALA A 235 -4.93 -14.70 10.43
CA ALA A 235 -5.58 -15.49 11.46
C ALA A 235 -7.11 -15.40 11.30
N PRO A 236 -7.84 -16.52 11.18
CA PRO A 236 -9.29 -16.53 10.97
C PRO A 236 -10.06 -15.72 12.02
N GLU A 237 -9.61 -15.77 13.27
CA GLU A 237 -10.28 -15.13 14.41
C GLU A 237 -10.20 -13.60 14.34
N ARG A 238 -9.29 -13.06 13.52
CA ARG A 238 -9.14 -11.61 13.27
C ARG A 238 -9.80 -11.16 11.99
N LEU A 239 -10.31 -12.07 11.17
CA LEU A 239 -11.06 -11.73 9.97
C LEU A 239 -12.54 -11.51 10.31
N PRO A 240 -13.12 -10.36 9.95
CA PRO A 240 -14.53 -10.11 10.17
C PRO A 240 -15.40 -11.15 9.47
N ASN A 241 -16.30 -11.79 10.22
CA ASN A 241 -17.27 -12.73 9.68
C ASN A 241 -18.47 -11.98 9.07
N GLY A 242 -18.23 -11.32 7.94
CA GLY A 242 -19.24 -10.54 7.23
C GLY A 242 -18.71 -9.91 5.95
N LEU A 243 -19.61 -9.40 5.11
CA LEU A 243 -19.26 -8.83 3.79
C LEU A 243 -18.41 -7.55 3.86
N SER A 244 -18.27 -6.95 5.05
CA SER A 244 -17.32 -5.85 5.26
C SER A 244 -15.87 -6.29 5.03
N LEU A 245 -15.56 -7.59 5.12
CA LEU A 245 -14.25 -8.16 4.79
C LEU A 245 -13.81 -7.77 3.37
N ALA A 246 -14.72 -7.74 2.41
CA ALA A 246 -14.46 -7.29 1.03
C ALA A 246 -13.96 -5.85 0.93
N LEU A 247 -14.19 -5.04 1.97
CA LEU A 247 -13.76 -3.65 2.06
C LEU A 247 -12.47 -3.47 2.88
N GLY A 248 -11.88 -4.56 3.36
CA GLY A 248 -10.68 -4.54 4.21
C GLY A 248 -10.96 -4.04 5.62
N SER A 249 -12.09 -4.44 6.21
CA SER A 249 -12.40 -4.15 7.62
C SER A 249 -11.55 -4.95 8.62
N ALA A 250 -10.77 -5.92 8.14
CA ALA A 250 -9.80 -6.67 8.95
C ALA A 250 -8.72 -5.74 9.51
N SER A 251 -8.45 -5.87 10.81
CA SER A 251 -7.42 -5.12 11.52
C SER A 251 -6.12 -5.91 11.51
N LEU A 252 -5.16 -5.44 10.73
CA LEU A 252 -3.90 -6.13 10.43
C LEU A 252 -2.72 -5.18 10.62
N THR A 253 -1.54 -5.73 10.90
CA THR A 253 -0.31 -4.96 10.98
C THR A 253 0.30 -4.75 9.59
N PRO A 254 1.09 -3.68 9.38
CA PRO A 254 1.85 -3.49 8.14
C PRO A 254 2.76 -4.68 7.78
N LEU A 255 3.37 -5.35 8.76
CA LEU A 255 4.18 -6.54 8.54
C LEU A 255 3.35 -7.71 8.00
N GLU A 256 2.16 -7.96 8.56
CA GLU A 256 1.27 -9.02 8.07
C GLU A 256 0.80 -8.76 6.64
N MET A 257 0.46 -7.50 6.32
CA MET A 257 0.12 -7.11 4.96
C MET A 257 1.32 -7.29 4.02
N THR A 258 2.51 -6.89 4.44
CA THR A 258 3.73 -7.04 3.62
C THR A 258 4.03 -8.50 3.32
N ASN A 259 3.93 -9.38 4.32
CA ASN A 259 4.12 -10.80 4.14
C ASN A 259 3.06 -11.40 3.20
N ALA A 260 1.79 -10.99 3.32
CA ALA A 260 0.75 -11.46 2.42
C ALA A 260 1.00 -11.04 0.96
N TYR A 261 1.50 -9.82 0.74
CA TYR A 261 1.92 -9.36 -0.58
C TYR A 261 3.21 -10.05 -1.07
N ALA A 262 4.12 -10.45 -0.17
CA ALA A 262 5.31 -11.24 -0.51
C ALA A 262 4.93 -12.57 -1.19
N ILE A 263 3.85 -13.21 -0.71
CA ILE A 263 3.30 -14.44 -1.28
C ILE A 263 2.78 -14.21 -2.71
N LEU A 264 2.20 -13.04 -3.00
CA LEU A 264 1.83 -12.69 -4.37
C LEU A 264 3.06 -12.41 -5.24
N ALA A 265 4.07 -11.72 -4.68
CA ALA A 265 5.29 -11.34 -5.37
C ALA A 265 6.15 -12.54 -5.80
N ASN A 266 6.23 -13.58 -4.95
CA ASN A 266 7.04 -14.76 -5.21
C ASN A 266 6.35 -15.86 -6.04
N GLY A 267 5.10 -15.65 -6.45
CA GLY A 267 4.34 -16.60 -7.25
C GLY A 267 3.59 -17.66 -6.43
N GLY A 268 3.23 -17.36 -5.18
CA GLY A 268 2.25 -18.13 -4.40
C GLY A 268 2.81 -18.98 -3.26
N PHE A 269 4.04 -18.74 -2.83
CA PHE A 269 4.72 -19.51 -1.78
C PHE A 269 4.65 -18.81 -0.42
N LYS A 270 4.26 -19.55 0.62
CA LYS A 270 4.12 -19.05 1.98
C LYS A 270 5.46 -18.92 2.68
N VAL A 271 6.04 -17.72 2.61
CA VAL A 271 7.21 -17.30 3.40
C VAL A 271 6.77 -16.70 4.74
N HIS A 272 7.72 -16.56 5.67
CA HIS A 272 7.51 -15.98 6.99
C HIS A 272 8.51 -14.87 7.27
N PRO A 273 8.09 -13.74 7.88
CA PRO A 273 9.01 -12.66 8.16
C PRO A 273 10.07 -13.06 9.18
N TRP A 274 11.33 -12.75 8.89
CA TRP A 274 12.44 -12.97 9.80
C TRP A 274 13.49 -11.86 9.66
N TYR A 275 14.27 -11.62 10.72
CA TYR A 275 15.27 -10.53 10.73
C TYR A 275 16.59 -10.88 11.45
N ILE A 276 16.65 -12.00 12.18
CA ILE A 276 17.90 -12.48 12.80
C ILE A 276 18.59 -13.44 11.84
N HIS A 277 19.61 -12.99 11.13
CA HIS A 277 20.36 -13.82 10.17
C HIS A 277 21.30 -14.83 10.85
N HIS A 278 22.08 -14.38 11.82
CA HIS A 278 22.91 -15.24 12.64
C HIS A 278 23.19 -14.57 13.99
N VAL A 279 23.66 -15.36 14.95
CA VAL A 279 24.13 -14.88 16.27
C VAL A 279 25.52 -15.45 16.47
N THR A 280 26.48 -14.61 16.85
CA THR A 280 27.84 -15.01 17.23
C THR A 280 28.02 -14.90 18.75
N GLN A 281 28.90 -15.72 19.30
CA GLN A 281 29.34 -15.61 20.69
C GLN A 281 30.64 -14.79 20.77
N GLY A 282 30.61 -13.67 21.50
CA GLY A 282 31.79 -12.82 21.71
C GLY A 282 31.85 -11.66 20.72
N GLU A 283 32.98 -11.50 20.04
CA GLU A 283 33.19 -10.45 19.03
C GLU A 283 32.53 -10.81 17.69
N GLU A 284 32.55 -9.88 16.73
CA GLU A 284 31.88 -10.01 15.41
C GLU A 284 32.31 -11.28 14.63
N ASP A 285 33.57 -11.71 14.78
CA ASP A 285 34.14 -12.94 14.20
C ASP A 285 34.09 -14.16 15.14
N GLY A 286 33.27 -14.09 16.19
CA GLY A 286 33.07 -15.17 17.15
C GLY A 286 32.40 -16.42 16.56
N GLU A 287 32.35 -17.50 17.35
CA GLU A 287 31.67 -18.74 16.94
C GLU A 287 30.18 -18.48 16.67
N VAL A 288 29.69 -18.91 15.51
CA VAL A 288 28.27 -18.78 15.14
C VAL A 288 27.44 -19.78 15.95
N VAL A 289 26.63 -19.28 16.89
CA VAL A 289 25.76 -20.11 17.76
C VAL A 289 24.37 -20.33 17.18
N TYR A 290 23.94 -19.47 16.26
CA TYR A 290 22.68 -19.60 15.55
C TYR A 290 22.84 -19.05 14.14
N ARG A 291 22.17 -19.68 13.17
CA ARG A 291 22.03 -19.19 11.81
C ARG A 291 20.62 -19.49 11.32
N ALA A 292 19.98 -18.52 10.68
CA ALA A 292 18.63 -18.67 10.17
C ALA A 292 18.55 -19.77 9.11
N SER A 293 17.48 -20.57 9.18
CA SER A 293 17.06 -21.51 8.15
C SER A 293 15.58 -21.23 7.82
N PRO A 294 15.30 -20.11 7.13
CA PRO A 294 13.95 -19.76 6.74
C PRO A 294 13.41 -20.72 5.68
N ARG A 295 12.09 -20.69 5.46
CA ARG A 295 11.49 -21.34 4.31
C ARG A 295 11.74 -20.51 3.06
N VAL A 296 12.28 -21.15 2.02
CA VAL A 296 12.67 -20.47 0.78
C VAL A 296 11.82 -20.90 -0.40
N VAL A 297 11.63 -20.00 -1.34
CA VAL A 297 10.92 -20.24 -2.60
C VAL A 297 11.76 -21.14 -3.50
N CYS A 298 11.14 -22.21 -4.00
CA CYS A 298 11.72 -23.02 -5.06
C CYS A 298 10.71 -23.22 -6.19
N LYS A 299 10.86 -22.43 -7.25
CA LYS A 299 9.92 -22.43 -8.40
C LYS A 299 10.02 -23.71 -9.24
N ASN A 300 11.22 -24.27 -9.35
CA ASN A 300 11.53 -25.42 -10.21
C ASN A 300 11.65 -26.74 -9.44
N CYS A 301 11.30 -26.75 -8.15
CA CYS A 301 11.32 -27.97 -7.36
C CYS A 301 10.05 -28.80 -7.63
N PRO A 302 10.15 -30.14 -7.65
CA PRO A 302 8.96 -31.00 -7.61
C PRO A 302 8.07 -30.68 -6.39
N PRO A 303 6.74 -30.83 -6.49
CA PRO A 303 5.82 -30.48 -5.40
C PRO A 303 6.11 -31.17 -4.05
N GLU A 304 6.70 -32.37 -4.08
CA GLU A 304 7.03 -33.16 -2.89
C GLU A 304 8.39 -32.80 -2.27
N GLN A 305 9.15 -31.88 -2.87
CA GLN A 305 10.46 -31.51 -2.37
C GLN A 305 10.35 -30.67 -1.09
N GLU A 306 10.82 -31.22 0.02
CA GLU A 306 10.76 -30.56 1.33
C GLU A 306 11.93 -29.62 1.60
N LYS A 307 13.08 -29.84 0.94
CA LYS A 307 14.31 -29.07 1.14
C LYS A 307 15.00 -28.75 -0.17
N VAL A 308 15.69 -27.62 -0.23
CA VAL A 308 16.55 -27.21 -1.36
C VAL A 308 17.91 -26.78 -0.85
N GLU A 309 18.97 -27.08 -1.61
CA GLU A 309 20.31 -26.62 -1.32
C GLU A 309 20.58 -25.29 -2.04
N ILE A 310 20.97 -24.25 -1.29
CA ILE A 310 21.36 -22.94 -1.81
C ILE A 310 22.70 -22.60 -1.16
N ASP A 311 23.72 -22.31 -1.98
CA ASP A 311 25.07 -21.98 -1.54
C ASP A 311 25.66 -22.96 -0.50
N GLY A 312 25.49 -24.27 -0.75
CA GLY A 312 26.01 -25.33 0.12
C GLY A 312 25.25 -25.51 1.44
N ARG A 313 24.05 -24.93 1.57
CA ARG A 313 23.20 -25.04 2.77
C ARG A 313 21.81 -25.52 2.42
N GLU A 314 21.27 -26.43 3.23
CA GLU A 314 19.88 -26.88 3.10
C GLU A 314 18.91 -25.91 3.75
N PHE A 315 17.82 -25.60 3.04
CA PHE A 315 16.69 -24.81 3.51
C PHE A 315 15.38 -25.56 3.28
N PRO A 316 14.41 -25.48 4.20
CA PRO A 316 13.08 -26.00 3.94
C PRO A 316 12.40 -25.22 2.80
N VAL A 317 11.68 -25.92 1.92
CA VAL A 317 10.91 -25.30 0.86
C VAL A 317 9.65 -24.66 1.44
N ALA A 318 9.32 -23.45 0.99
CA ALA A 318 8.07 -22.78 1.32
C ALA A 318 6.88 -23.53 0.69
N PRO A 319 5.77 -23.79 1.42
CA PRO A 319 4.63 -24.45 0.82
C PRO A 319 3.91 -23.50 -0.15
N ARG A 320 3.45 -24.03 -1.28
CA ARG A 320 2.60 -23.29 -2.22
C ARG A 320 1.18 -23.19 -1.68
N VAL A 321 0.64 -21.97 -1.67
CA VAL A 321 -0.72 -21.65 -1.19
C VAL A 321 -1.55 -20.90 -2.24
N VAL A 322 -0.94 -20.45 -3.33
CA VAL A 322 -1.61 -19.90 -4.52
C VAL A 322 -1.02 -20.58 -5.75
N GLU A 323 -1.91 -20.98 -6.66
CA GLU A 323 -1.50 -21.55 -7.95
C GLU A 323 -0.79 -20.49 -8.81
N PRO A 324 0.26 -20.88 -9.55
CA PRO A 324 1.09 -19.93 -10.30
C PRO A 324 0.29 -19.11 -11.32
N GLU A 325 -0.75 -19.67 -11.93
CA GLU A 325 -1.65 -19.01 -12.88
C GLU A 325 -2.43 -17.88 -12.21
N ALA A 326 -3.07 -18.18 -11.07
CA ALA A 326 -3.83 -17.19 -10.31
C ALA A 326 -2.91 -16.07 -9.79
N ALA A 327 -1.70 -16.42 -9.32
CA ALA A 327 -0.69 -15.46 -8.88
C ALA A 327 -0.20 -14.56 -10.04
N TYR A 328 0.01 -15.12 -11.22
CA TYR A 328 0.41 -14.37 -12.41
C TYR A 328 -0.71 -13.43 -12.91
N ILE A 329 -1.94 -13.93 -13.00
CA ILE A 329 -3.10 -13.16 -13.44
C ILE A 329 -3.40 -12.01 -12.47
N ILE A 330 -3.39 -12.24 -11.14
CA ILE A 330 -3.62 -11.15 -10.18
C ILE A 330 -2.50 -10.11 -10.22
N ARG A 331 -1.23 -10.53 -10.43
CA ARG A 331 -0.12 -9.59 -10.63
C ARG A 331 -0.35 -8.72 -11.86
N ASP A 332 -0.74 -9.32 -12.97
CA ASP A 332 -1.04 -8.58 -14.20
C ASP A 332 -2.26 -7.65 -14.03
N MET A 333 -3.29 -8.06 -13.28
CA MET A 333 -4.40 -7.15 -12.92
C MET A 333 -3.96 -6.00 -12.00
N LEU A 334 -2.98 -6.21 -11.12
CA LEU A 334 -2.41 -5.15 -10.29
C LEU A 334 -1.56 -4.16 -11.09
N ARG A 335 -1.00 -4.55 -12.23
CA ARG A 335 -0.33 -3.63 -13.16
C ARG A 335 -1.28 -2.51 -13.61
N ASP A 336 -2.53 -2.84 -13.93
CA ASP A 336 -3.55 -1.84 -14.30
C ASP A 336 -3.86 -0.83 -13.18
N VAL A 337 -3.63 -1.18 -11.91
CA VAL A 337 -3.77 -0.23 -10.81
C VAL A 337 -2.78 0.92 -10.96
N ILE A 338 -1.55 0.61 -11.38
CA ILE A 338 -0.50 1.60 -11.63
C ILE A 338 -0.71 2.27 -12.99
N GLU A 339 -0.91 1.52 -14.06
CA GLU A 339 -0.97 2.13 -15.40
C GLU A 339 -2.21 3.03 -15.60
N ARG A 340 -3.36 2.58 -15.07
CA ARG A 340 -4.68 3.14 -15.44
C ARG A 340 -5.56 3.44 -14.23
N GLY A 341 -5.12 3.05 -13.04
CA GLY A 341 -5.92 3.07 -11.82
C GLY A 341 -5.47 4.11 -10.79
N THR A 342 -5.60 3.71 -9.53
CA THR A 342 -5.36 4.57 -8.36
C THR A 342 -3.88 4.76 -8.02
N GLY A 343 -2.98 3.95 -8.56
CA GLY A 343 -1.53 3.96 -8.28
C GLY A 343 -0.68 4.72 -9.30
N ARG A 344 -1.29 5.51 -10.19
CA ARG A 344 -0.62 6.14 -11.36
C ARG A 344 0.61 6.98 -11.06
N ALA A 345 0.73 7.55 -9.87
CA ALA A 345 1.93 8.30 -9.50
C ALA A 345 3.20 7.41 -9.51
N ALA A 346 3.07 6.09 -9.34
CA ALA A 346 4.18 5.15 -9.42
C ALA A 346 4.80 5.03 -10.83
N LEU A 347 4.10 5.49 -11.89
CA LEU A 347 4.67 5.58 -13.23
C LEU A 347 5.92 6.49 -13.29
N SER A 348 6.08 7.40 -12.32
CA SER A 348 7.28 8.23 -12.17
C SER A 348 8.57 7.44 -11.85
N LEU A 349 8.45 6.14 -11.53
CA LEU A 349 9.59 5.24 -11.39
C LEU A 349 10.12 4.74 -12.73
N GLU A 350 9.36 4.92 -13.83
CA GLU A 350 9.75 4.54 -15.19
C GLU A 350 10.12 3.05 -15.33
N ARG A 351 9.40 2.20 -14.59
CA ARG A 351 9.59 0.74 -14.58
C ARG A 351 8.32 -0.02 -14.96
N THR A 352 8.49 -1.16 -15.63
CA THR A 352 7.37 -2.03 -16.07
C THR A 352 7.15 -3.26 -15.19
N ASP A 353 8.06 -3.52 -14.26
CA ASP A 353 8.06 -4.70 -13.40
C ASP A 353 7.31 -4.53 -12.07
N ILE A 354 6.90 -3.29 -11.76
CA ILE A 354 6.26 -2.91 -10.50
C ILE A 354 4.74 -3.01 -10.60
N VAL A 355 4.13 -3.57 -9.57
CA VAL A 355 2.67 -3.56 -9.37
C VAL A 355 2.33 -3.15 -7.94
N GLY A 356 1.09 -2.74 -7.69
CA GLY A 356 0.69 -2.37 -6.33
C GLY A 356 -0.76 -1.96 -6.19
N LYS A 357 -1.14 -1.63 -4.96
CA LYS A 357 -2.51 -1.27 -4.59
C LYS A 357 -2.52 -0.14 -3.57
N THR A 358 -3.36 0.86 -3.83
CA THR A 358 -3.72 1.87 -2.83
C THR A 358 -4.78 1.34 -1.86
N GLY A 359 -4.69 1.77 -0.60
CA GLY A 359 -5.68 1.52 0.43
C GLY A 359 -6.12 2.82 1.10
N THR A 360 -7.42 2.93 1.37
CA THR A 360 -7.98 4.00 2.19
C THR A 360 -9.15 3.43 2.96
N THR A 361 -9.22 3.73 4.26
CA THR A 361 -10.29 3.28 5.15
C THR A 361 -11.42 4.31 5.22
N ASN A 362 -12.54 3.92 5.82
CA ASN A 362 -13.68 4.83 6.02
C ASN A 362 -13.25 6.07 6.81
N ASP A 363 -13.88 7.20 6.51
CA ASP A 363 -13.53 8.54 7.03
C ASP A 363 -12.07 8.97 6.76
N GLN A 364 -11.33 8.28 5.89
CA GLN A 364 -9.92 8.57 5.59
C GLN A 364 -9.05 8.59 6.85
N ARG A 365 -9.15 7.54 7.68
CA ARG A 365 -8.37 7.38 8.92
C ARG A 365 -6.99 6.79 8.66
N ASP A 366 -6.91 5.91 7.66
CA ASP A 366 -5.69 5.24 7.24
C ASP A 366 -5.49 5.39 5.74
N ALA A 367 -4.26 5.70 5.38
CA ALA A 367 -3.76 5.69 4.02
C ALA A 367 -2.72 4.58 3.89
N TRP A 368 -2.86 3.75 2.87
CA TRP A 368 -1.96 2.63 2.61
C TRP A 368 -1.49 2.62 1.17
N PHE A 369 -0.29 2.09 0.95
CA PHE A 369 0.13 1.57 -0.33
C PHE A 369 0.94 0.30 -0.11
N ALA A 370 0.61 -0.78 -0.83
CA ALA A 370 1.37 -2.02 -0.84
C ALA A 370 1.71 -2.36 -2.29
N GLY A 371 2.98 -2.59 -2.57
CA GLY A 371 3.48 -2.84 -3.92
C GLY A 371 4.74 -3.68 -3.93
N PHE A 372 5.05 -4.26 -5.09
CA PHE A 372 6.17 -5.17 -5.25
C PHE A 372 6.61 -5.28 -6.72
N ASN A 373 7.84 -5.73 -6.92
CA ASN A 373 8.26 -6.48 -8.09
C ASN A 373 8.60 -7.93 -7.68
N SER A 374 9.36 -8.70 -8.46
CA SER A 374 9.70 -10.08 -8.07
C SER A 374 10.79 -10.20 -7.00
N ASP A 375 11.51 -9.13 -6.69
CA ASP A 375 12.67 -9.16 -5.80
C ASP A 375 12.43 -8.41 -4.48
N LEU A 376 11.45 -7.51 -4.45
CA LEU A 376 11.17 -6.68 -3.29
C LEU A 376 9.69 -6.40 -3.13
N VAL A 377 9.17 -6.58 -1.92
CA VAL A 377 7.84 -6.10 -1.53
C VAL A 377 7.98 -5.01 -0.47
N ALA A 378 7.17 -3.96 -0.60
CA ALA A 378 7.12 -2.88 0.37
C ALA A 378 5.68 -2.45 0.64
N THR A 379 5.35 -2.21 1.92
CA THR A 379 4.08 -1.62 2.34
C THR A 379 4.33 -0.39 3.19
N VAL A 380 3.60 0.67 2.88
CA VAL A 380 3.55 1.92 3.64
C VAL A 380 2.17 2.11 4.23
N TRP A 381 2.12 2.52 5.50
CA TRP A 381 0.94 3.02 6.19
C TRP A 381 1.18 4.45 6.67
N VAL A 382 0.14 5.28 6.64
CA VAL A 382 0.09 6.60 7.24
C VAL A 382 -1.25 6.78 7.95
N GLY A 383 -1.23 7.24 9.20
CA GLY A 383 -2.43 7.44 10.01
C GLY A 383 -2.13 8.03 11.38
N LYS A 384 -3.18 8.31 12.16
CA LYS A 384 -3.04 8.78 13.54
C LYS A 384 -3.30 7.66 14.54
N ASP A 385 -2.52 7.61 15.61
CA ASP A 385 -2.68 6.62 16.68
C ASP A 385 -4.04 6.69 17.38
N ASN A 386 -4.55 7.90 17.57
CA ASN A 386 -5.89 8.15 18.13
C ASN A 386 -7.05 7.78 17.16
N ASN A 387 -6.72 7.23 16.00
CA ASN A 387 -7.65 6.82 14.95
C ASN A 387 -8.51 7.95 14.38
N GLU A 388 -8.13 9.22 14.56
CA GLU A 388 -8.79 10.33 13.88
C GLU A 388 -8.54 10.32 12.37
N SER A 389 -9.44 10.96 11.63
CA SER A 389 -9.27 11.19 10.20
C SER A 389 -7.98 11.98 9.90
N ILE A 390 -7.21 11.50 8.93
CA ILE A 390 -6.14 12.26 8.27
C ILE A 390 -6.67 13.03 7.05
N ALA A 391 -7.94 12.79 6.66
CA ALA A 391 -8.62 13.38 5.50
C ALA A 391 -7.88 13.22 4.16
N GLU A 392 -7.03 12.20 4.05
CA GLU A 392 -6.20 11.92 2.89
C GLU A 392 -6.38 10.50 2.35
N TYR A 393 -5.96 10.28 1.11
CA TYR A 393 -6.02 8.99 0.44
C TYR A 393 -4.65 8.31 0.40
N GLY A 394 -4.66 6.98 0.23
CA GLY A 394 -3.45 6.17 0.03
C GLY A 394 -2.54 6.71 -1.07
N ALA A 395 -3.13 7.20 -2.17
CA ALA A 395 -2.42 7.78 -3.31
C ALA A 395 -1.66 9.08 -2.98
N ASN A 396 -2.09 9.85 -1.97
CA ASN A 396 -1.51 11.15 -1.63
C ASN A 396 -0.58 11.09 -0.42
N ALA A 397 -0.82 10.16 0.52
CA ALA A 397 -0.07 10.11 1.78
C ALA A 397 0.94 8.94 1.83
N ALA A 398 0.53 7.73 1.43
CA ALA A 398 1.38 6.54 1.55
C ALA A 398 2.19 6.25 0.28
N LEU A 399 1.57 6.41 -0.89
CA LEU A 399 2.20 6.15 -2.19
C LEU A 399 3.46 7.01 -2.44
N PRO A 400 3.51 8.33 -2.12
CA PRO A 400 4.73 9.10 -2.33
C PRO A 400 5.93 8.60 -1.52
N ILE A 401 5.71 8.16 -0.28
CA ILE A 401 6.75 7.56 0.57
C ILE A 401 7.24 6.26 -0.06
N TRP A 402 6.30 5.42 -0.54
CA TRP A 402 6.64 4.18 -1.22
C TRP A 402 7.43 4.41 -2.51
N ILE A 403 7.04 5.41 -3.33
CA ILE A 403 7.77 5.79 -4.54
C ILE A 403 9.18 6.24 -4.20
N SER A 404 9.33 7.11 -3.19
CA SER A 404 10.66 7.59 -2.77
C SER A 404 11.56 6.43 -2.40
N PHE A 405 11.08 5.50 -1.55
CA PHE A 405 11.87 4.34 -1.16
C PHE A 405 12.22 3.44 -2.35
N MET A 406 11.24 3.11 -3.20
CA MET A 406 11.44 2.16 -4.30
C MET A 406 12.28 2.73 -5.43
N ARG A 407 12.31 4.06 -5.60
CA ARG A 407 13.21 4.73 -6.54
C ARG A 407 14.66 4.42 -6.21
N ASP A 408 15.03 4.61 -4.95
CA ASP A 408 16.39 4.40 -4.48
C ASP A 408 16.71 2.91 -4.37
N ALA A 409 15.77 2.09 -3.87
CA ALA A 409 15.98 0.66 -3.68
C ALA A 409 16.13 -0.13 -4.99
N LEU A 410 15.52 0.33 -6.09
CA LEU A 410 15.59 -0.32 -7.40
C LEU A 410 16.51 0.41 -8.39
N GLU A 411 17.23 1.44 -7.96
CA GLU A 411 18.17 2.15 -8.82
C GLU A 411 19.26 1.17 -9.31
N GLY A 412 19.46 1.13 -10.63
CA GLY A 412 20.43 0.24 -11.28
C GLY A 412 20.08 -1.26 -11.27
N GLN A 413 18.97 -1.67 -10.64
CA GLN A 413 18.53 -3.06 -10.63
C GLN A 413 17.80 -3.41 -11.93
N PRO A 414 18.02 -4.61 -12.51
CA PRO A 414 17.28 -5.05 -13.68
C PRO A 414 15.78 -5.13 -13.39
N GLU A 415 14.95 -5.01 -14.43
CA GLU A 415 13.51 -5.26 -14.29
C GLU A 415 13.25 -6.75 -14.05
N ALA A 416 12.43 -7.05 -13.04
CA ALA A 416 12.14 -8.39 -12.59
C ALA A 416 10.64 -8.68 -12.66
N TRP A 417 10.20 -9.16 -13.82
CA TRP A 417 8.88 -9.73 -14.04
C TRP A 417 8.96 -11.27 -14.03
N PRO A 418 8.01 -11.98 -13.39
CA PRO A 418 8.04 -13.44 -13.36
C PRO A 418 7.82 -14.02 -14.76
N GLU A 419 8.38 -15.20 -15.00
CA GLU A 419 8.03 -15.99 -16.19
C GLU A 419 6.55 -16.36 -16.16
N GLN A 420 5.89 -16.28 -17.32
CA GLN A 420 4.51 -16.66 -17.46
C GLN A 420 4.37 -18.19 -17.36
N PRO A 421 3.46 -18.72 -16.52
CA PRO A 421 3.19 -20.16 -16.49
C PRO A 421 2.68 -20.66 -17.85
N GLU A 422 3.06 -21.88 -18.25
CA GLU A 422 2.69 -22.46 -19.56
C GLU A 422 1.17 -22.59 -19.77
N SER A 423 0.44 -22.79 -18.68
CA SER A 423 -1.03 -22.85 -18.58
C SER A 423 -1.71 -21.49 -18.77
N VAL A 424 -0.99 -20.37 -18.59
CA VAL A 424 -1.55 -19.04 -18.82
C VAL A 424 -1.52 -18.72 -20.31
N VAL A 425 -2.70 -18.46 -20.88
CA VAL A 425 -2.89 -18.15 -22.29
C VAL A 425 -3.49 -16.76 -22.48
N SER A 426 -3.14 -16.12 -23.59
CA SER A 426 -3.73 -14.85 -24.00
C SER A 426 -4.86 -15.11 -24.99
N VAL A 427 -6.07 -14.65 -24.67
CA VAL A 427 -7.26 -14.89 -25.49
C VAL A 427 -7.97 -13.57 -25.77
N ARG A 428 -8.50 -13.44 -26.99
CA ARG A 428 -9.30 -12.28 -27.40
C ARG A 428 -10.72 -12.41 -26.85
N ILE A 429 -11.17 -11.37 -26.14
CA ILE A 429 -12.52 -11.29 -25.58
C ILE A 429 -13.26 -10.03 -26.04
N ASP A 430 -14.58 -10.09 -25.97
CA ASP A 430 -15.44 -8.92 -26.01
C ASP A 430 -15.40 -8.20 -24.64
N PRO A 431 -15.05 -6.91 -24.57
CA PRO A 431 -14.86 -6.21 -23.30
C PRO A 431 -16.14 -5.99 -22.48
N ASP A 432 -17.31 -6.05 -23.13
CA ASP A 432 -18.62 -5.77 -22.50
C ASP A 432 -19.26 -7.03 -21.90
N SER A 433 -19.12 -8.18 -22.58
CA SER A 433 -19.63 -9.47 -22.13
C SER A 433 -18.60 -10.31 -21.37
N GLY A 434 -17.30 -10.06 -21.59
CA GLY A 434 -16.20 -10.87 -21.04
C GLY A 434 -16.04 -12.24 -21.73
N ARG A 435 -16.79 -12.52 -22.80
CA ARG A 435 -16.77 -13.79 -23.53
C ARG A 435 -15.67 -13.80 -24.60
N ARG A 436 -15.17 -15.00 -24.94
CA ARG A 436 -14.16 -15.17 -25.99
C ARG A 436 -14.72 -14.85 -27.35
N LEU A 437 -13.94 -14.20 -28.20
CA LEU A 437 -14.30 -13.97 -29.60
C LEU A 437 -13.75 -15.11 -30.47
N TYR A 438 -14.53 -15.56 -31.46
CA TYR A 438 -14.05 -16.37 -32.57
C TYR A 438 -13.13 -15.54 -33.48
N ASP A 439 -12.25 -16.17 -34.25
CA ASP A 439 -11.26 -15.50 -35.11
C ASP A 439 -11.90 -14.56 -36.15
N ASP A 440 -13.08 -14.91 -36.65
CA ASP A 440 -13.85 -14.16 -37.64
C ASP A 440 -14.59 -12.93 -37.07
N GLN A 441 -14.70 -12.81 -35.75
CA GLN A 441 -15.30 -11.66 -35.11
C GLN A 441 -14.32 -10.49 -35.05
N SER A 442 -14.76 -9.28 -35.38
CA SER A 442 -13.94 -8.06 -35.32
C SER A 442 -13.96 -7.42 -33.94
N GLY A 443 -12.97 -6.57 -33.65
CA GLY A 443 -12.84 -5.89 -32.35
C GLY A 443 -12.23 -6.79 -31.26
N GLY A 444 -12.59 -6.48 -30.02
CA GLY A 444 -12.12 -7.19 -28.83
C GLY A 444 -10.82 -6.66 -28.22
N ILE A 445 -10.49 -7.19 -27.05
CA ILE A 445 -9.24 -6.95 -26.32
C ILE A 445 -8.59 -8.27 -25.94
N SER A 446 -7.27 -8.26 -25.75
CA SER A 446 -6.55 -9.40 -25.20
C SER A 446 -6.69 -9.42 -23.66
N GLU A 447 -6.92 -10.60 -23.10
CA GLU A 447 -6.98 -10.85 -21.67
C GLU A 447 -6.31 -12.20 -21.35
N LEU A 448 -5.74 -12.30 -20.14
CA LEU A 448 -5.04 -13.50 -19.69
C LEU A 448 -5.99 -14.45 -18.95
N PHE A 449 -5.82 -15.74 -19.21
CA PHE A 449 -6.61 -16.81 -18.60
C PHE A 449 -5.72 -18.00 -18.27
N ASP A 450 -6.13 -18.76 -17.27
CA ASP A 450 -5.74 -20.16 -17.16
C ASP A 450 -6.47 -20.95 -18.27
N VAL A 451 -5.73 -21.80 -19.00
CA VAL A 451 -6.24 -22.62 -20.10
C VAL A 451 -7.38 -23.54 -19.67
N ASP A 452 -7.40 -23.96 -18.40
CA ASP A 452 -8.46 -24.80 -17.84
C ASP A 452 -9.71 -23.99 -17.47
N HIS A 453 -9.62 -22.66 -17.44
CA HIS A 453 -10.68 -21.73 -17.00
C HIS A 453 -10.99 -20.65 -18.03
N LEU A 454 -11.28 -21.07 -19.27
CA LEU A 454 -11.63 -20.17 -20.37
C LEU A 454 -13.14 -19.82 -20.37
N PRO A 455 -13.53 -18.55 -20.60
CA PRO A 455 -14.96 -18.19 -20.66
C PRO A 455 -15.63 -18.78 -21.90
N ASP A 456 -16.95 -18.83 -21.94
CA ASP A 456 -17.67 -19.26 -23.15
C ASP A 456 -17.41 -18.32 -24.34
N TYR A 457 -17.63 -18.82 -25.55
CA TYR A 457 -17.57 -18.01 -26.75
C TYR A 457 -18.75 -17.04 -26.84
N GLN A 458 -18.49 -15.88 -27.41
CA GLN A 458 -19.49 -14.91 -27.80
C GLN A 458 -20.35 -15.54 -28.90
N PRO A 459 -21.68 -15.56 -28.76
CA PRO A 459 -22.54 -16.07 -29.81
C PRO A 459 -22.27 -15.30 -31.11
N SER A 460 -22.13 -16.02 -32.22
CA SER A 460 -22.05 -15.40 -33.54
C SER A 460 -23.37 -14.67 -33.80
N SER A 461 -23.35 -13.33 -33.78
CA SER A 461 -24.49 -12.57 -34.28
C SER A 461 -24.56 -12.80 -35.79
N ILE A 462 -25.63 -13.40 -36.27
CA ILE A 462 -25.96 -13.40 -37.70
C ILE A 462 -25.96 -11.92 -38.12
N SER A 463 -25.18 -11.57 -39.14
CA SER A 463 -25.15 -10.19 -39.62
C SER A 463 -26.57 -9.74 -39.97
N GLN A 464 -26.92 -8.50 -39.64
CA GLN A 464 -28.20 -7.91 -40.05
C GLN A 464 -28.42 -8.04 -41.57
N GLU A 465 -27.35 -8.05 -42.37
CA GLU A 465 -27.42 -8.32 -43.82
C GLU A 465 -27.96 -9.73 -44.14
N VAL A 466 -27.61 -10.76 -43.37
CA VAL A 466 -28.13 -12.12 -43.58
C VAL A 466 -29.56 -12.26 -43.04
N GLU A 467 -29.92 -11.57 -41.96
CA GLU A 467 -31.32 -11.49 -41.52
C GLU A 467 -32.21 -10.75 -42.53
N GLU A 468 -31.72 -9.65 -43.12
CA GLU A 468 -32.42 -8.89 -44.17
C GLU A 468 -32.49 -9.66 -45.50
N MET A 469 -31.45 -10.41 -45.87
CA MET A 469 -31.45 -11.25 -47.08
C MET A 469 -32.29 -12.54 -46.93
N SER A 470 -32.41 -13.07 -45.72
CA SER A 470 -33.19 -14.29 -45.41
C SER A 470 -34.70 -14.03 -45.34
N GLY A 471 -35.12 -12.78 -45.11
CA GLY A 471 -36.54 -12.42 -44.97
C GLY A 471 -37.23 -13.02 -43.74
N SER A 472 -36.47 -13.63 -42.83
CA SER A 472 -36.97 -14.23 -41.60
C SER A 472 -37.10 -13.19 -40.50
N GLN A 473 -38.24 -12.52 -40.42
CA GLN A 473 -38.67 -11.92 -39.16
C GLN A 473 -39.33 -13.01 -38.32
N GLY A 474 -38.56 -13.70 -37.48
CA GLY A 474 -39.14 -14.71 -36.61
C GLY A 474 -38.15 -15.45 -35.71
N THR A 475 -38.29 -15.18 -34.41
CA THR A 475 -38.04 -16.08 -33.26
C THR A 475 -37.40 -17.44 -33.60
N GLY A 476 -36.08 -17.55 -33.48
CA GLY A 476 -35.37 -18.82 -33.64
C GLY A 476 -34.49 -19.12 -32.44
N SER A 477 -34.97 -20.00 -31.55
CA SER A 477 -34.08 -20.77 -30.69
C SER A 477 -33.23 -21.71 -31.54
N PRO A 478 -32.01 -22.11 -31.11
CA PRO A 478 -31.06 -22.88 -31.94
C PRO A 478 -31.50 -24.29 -32.37
N GLU A 479 -32.72 -24.73 -32.03
CA GLU A 479 -33.23 -26.08 -32.30
C GLU A 479 -33.91 -26.22 -33.66
N SER A 480 -34.03 -25.15 -34.46
CA SER A 480 -34.71 -25.21 -35.77
C SER A 480 -33.79 -25.51 -36.96
N ILE A 481 -32.53 -25.89 -36.71
CA ILE A 481 -31.62 -26.35 -37.76
C ILE A 481 -31.11 -27.75 -37.41
N PHE A 482 -32.00 -28.75 -37.44
CA PHE A 482 -31.69 -30.16 -37.73
C PHE A 482 -32.94 -30.90 -38.20
#